data_AF-A0A3C1BHX8-F1
#
_entry.id   AF-A0A3C1BHX8-F1
#
_cell.length_a   1.000
_cell.length_b   1.000
_cell.length_c   1.000
_cell.angle_alpha   90.00
_cell.angle_beta   90.00
_cell.angle_gamma   90.00
#
_symmetry.space_group_name_H-M   'P 1'
#
loop_
_entity.id
_entity.type
_entity.pdbx_description
1 polymer ?
#
loop_
_entity_poly.entity_id
_entity_poly.type
_entity_poly.pdbx_seq_one_letter_code
_entity_poly.pdbx_strand_id
1 'polypeptide(L)' 'MMRLAKGDSSEFVNKEGFTKRKFHWQDGYGAFSNSRTQIDGVVKYILN' A
#
# COMPACT_ATOMS: atom_id res chain seq x y z
N MET A 1 -4.30 -10.83 -3.76
CA MET A 1 -3.32 -9.78 -4.10
C MET A 1 -2.55 -9.29 -2.87
N MET A 2 -3.13 -8.55 -1.93
CA MET A 2 -2.39 -7.96 -0.78
C MET A 2 -1.70 -8.99 0.14
N ARG A 3 -2.32 -10.15 0.40
CA ARG A 3 -1.71 -11.23 1.20
C ARG A 3 -0.46 -11.83 0.56
N LEU A 4 -0.42 -11.93 -0.77
CA LEU A 4 0.74 -12.45 -1.51
C LEU A 4 1.88 -11.43 -1.47
N ALA A 5 1.59 -10.16 -1.75
CA ALA A 5 2.58 -9.08 -1.67
C ALA A 5 3.20 -8.97 -0.26
N LYS A 6 2.39 -9.09 0.80
CA LYS A 6 2.88 -9.14 2.17
C LYS A 6 3.73 -10.39 2.44
N GLY A 7 3.29 -11.57 2.00
CA GLY A 7 4.03 -12.82 2.19
C GLY A 7 5.41 -12.81 1.53
N ASP A 8 5.46 -12.52 0.23
CA ASP A 8 6.68 -12.55 -0.58
C ASP A 8 7.70 -11.50 -0.09
N SER A 9 7.21 -10.30 0.27
CA SER A 9 8.09 -9.26 0.82
C SER A 9 8.59 -9.60 2.22
N SER A 10 7.80 -10.27 3.06
CA SER A 10 8.28 -10.75 4.35
C SER A 10 9.36 -11.81 4.21
N GLU A 11 9.22 -12.76 3.27
CA GLU A 11 10.25 -13.77 3.01
C GLU A 11 11.54 -13.12 2.51
N PHE A 12 11.44 -12.20 1.54
CA PHE A 12 12.57 -11.47 1.00
C PHE A 12 13.33 -10.67 2.06
N VAL A 13 12.63 -9.86 2.88
CA VAL A 13 13.25 -9.04 3.93
C VAL A 13 13.94 -9.88 5.01
N ASN A 14 13.38 -11.04 5.33
CA ASN A 14 13.99 -11.98 6.27
C ASN A 14 15.22 -12.70 5.69
N LYS A 15 15.19 -13.02 4.39
CA LYS A 15 16.29 -13.70 3.70
C LYS A 15 17.51 -12.80 3.51
N GLU A 16 17.28 -11.53 3.18
CA GLU A 16 18.34 -10.54 3.00
C GLU A 16 18.89 -9.98 4.33
N GLY A 17 18.28 -10.33 5.46
CA GLY A 17 18.78 -9.92 6.78
C GLY A 17 18.70 -8.42 7.05
N PHE A 18 17.81 -7.69 6.36
CA PHE A 18 17.65 -6.23 6.52
C PHE A 18 17.20 -5.81 7.93
N THR A 19 16.81 -6.75 8.77
CA THR A 19 16.40 -6.52 10.14
C THR A 19 17.10 -7.51 11.08
N LYS A 20 17.50 -7.05 12.27
CA LYS A 20 18.14 -7.89 13.31
C LYS A 20 17.18 -8.92 13.94
N ARG A 21 15.89 -8.87 13.59
CA ARG A 21 14.80 -9.70 14.15
C ARG A 21 13.91 -10.12 12.99
N LYS A 22 13.18 -11.23 13.13
CA LYS A 22 12.26 -11.68 12.08
C LYS A 22 11.19 -10.61 11.79
N PHE A 23 11.13 -10.17 10.54
CA PHE A 23 10.16 -9.22 10.02
C PHE A 23 8.85 -9.93 9.68
N HIS A 24 7.73 -9.37 10.15
CA HIS A 24 6.39 -9.80 9.81
C HIS A 24 5.50 -8.58 9.62
N TRP A 25 4.66 -8.59 8.58
CA TRP A 25 3.63 -7.57 8.44
C TRP A 25 2.57 -7.72 9.51
N GLN A 26 2.11 -6.58 10.02
CA GLN A 26 0.91 -6.50 10.85
C GLN A 26 -0.34 -6.97 10.09
N ASP A 27 -1.26 -7.63 10.81
CA ASP A 27 -2.45 -8.29 10.25
C ASP A 27 -3.37 -7.31 9.50
N GLY A 28 -3.46 -6.07 10.00
CA GLY A 28 -4.24 -5.01 9.36
C GLY A 28 -3.64 -4.50 8.05
N TYR A 29 -4.49 -4.11 7.10
CA TYR A 29 -4.10 -3.27 5.97
C TYR A 29 -5.18 -2.22 5.71
N GLY A 30 -4.75 -0.98 5.48
CA GLY A 30 -5.63 0.08 4.98
C GLY A 30 -5.64 0.03 3.47
N ALA A 31 -6.82 -0.17 2.87
CA ALA A 31 -7.03 -0.02 1.44
C ALA A 31 -7.89 1.23 1.22
N PHE A 32 -7.34 2.20 0.51
CA PHE A 32 -8.05 3.43 0.15
C PHE A 32 -8.20 3.48 -1.36
N SER A 33 -9.43 3.65 -1.83
CA SER A 33 -9.71 3.85 -3.24
C SER A 33 -9.50 5.33 -3.57
N ASN A 34 -8.49 5.64 -4.40
CA ASN A 34 -8.34 6.97 -4.98
C ASN A 34 -8.92 6.96 -6.40
N SER A 35 -10.08 7.58 -6.57
CA SER A 35 -10.71 7.76 -7.88
C SER A 35 -10.21 9.05 -8.50
N ARG A 36 -9.30 8.95 -9.48
CA ARG A 36 -8.82 10.07 -10.31
C ARG A 36 -9.95 10.90 -10.94
N THR A 37 -11.13 10.33 -11.12
CA THR A 37 -12.33 10.97 -11.67
C THR A 37 -12.96 12.05 -10.78
N GLN A 38 -12.56 12.18 -9.51
CA GLN A 38 -13.01 13.28 -8.65
C GLN A 38 -12.23 14.58 -8.88
N ILE A 39 -11.05 14.52 -9.52
CA ILE A 39 -10.24 15.71 -9.79
C ILE A 39 -10.94 16.62 -10.81
N ASP A 40 -11.54 16.04 -11.86
CA ASP A 40 -12.25 16.81 -12.88
C ASP A 40 -13.44 17.61 -12.31
N GLY A 41 -14.14 17.06 -11.32
CA GLY A 41 -15.26 17.75 -10.67
C GLY A 41 -14.82 18.96 -9.85
N VAL A 42 -13.71 18.85 -9.11
CA VAL A 42 -13.15 19.95 -8.30
C VAL A 42 -12.53 21.02 -9.20
N VAL A 43 -11.84 20.62 -10.27
CA VAL A 43 -11.26 21.55 -11.25
C VAL A 43 -12.37 22.37 -11.92
N LYS A 44 -13.48 21.75 -12.34
CA LYS A 44 -14.63 22.46 -12.92
C LYS A 44 -15.32 23.43 -11.94
N TYR A 45 -15.36 23.12 -10.65
CA TYR A 45 -15.96 24.00 -9.64
C TYR A 45 -15.14 25.27 -9.40
N ILE A 46 -13.80 25.19 -9.49
CA ILE A 46 -12.90 26.34 -9.31
C ILE A 46 -12.83 27.21 -10.57
N LEU A 47 -13.06 26.63 -11.74
CA LEU A 47 -13.02 27.32 -13.05
C LEU A 47 -14.30 28.11 -13.41
N ASN A 48 -15.28 28.19 -12.51
CA ASN A 48 -16.57 28.84 -12.73
C ASN A 48 -16.77 30.02 -11.77
#